data_AF-A0A094JEL8-F1
#
_entry.id   AF-A0A094JEL8-F1
#
_cell.length_a   1.000
_cell.length_b   1.000
_cell.length_c   1.000
_cell.angle_alpha   90.00
_cell.angle_beta   90.00
_cell.angle_gamma   90.00
#
_symmetry.space_group_name_H-M   'P 1'
#
loop_
_entity.id
_entity.type
_entity.pdbx_description
1 polymer ?
#
loop_
_entity_poly.entity_id
_entity_poly.type
_entity_poly.pdbx_seq_one_letter_code
_entity_poly.pdbx_strand_id
1 'polypeptide(L)'
;MTIRDRIQTRVKRSKRCVFLRSDFKDIADYDQVGRGLKKLTSDGLLMKIGYGLYVRTRVNSLTGKLMPDNDTGADGVLIEALERLGVDYTFDNLSSMYFSGKSTQIPANIKITPKSPRFTRKISIGKQRVNEV
;
A
#
# COMPACT_ATOMS: atom_id res chain seq x y z
N MET A 1 12.95 12.15 -21.31
CA MET A 1 12.05 11.44 -20.36
C MET A 1 11.79 12.35 -19.18
N THR A 2 10.53 12.67 -18.87
CA THR A 2 10.20 13.60 -17.77
C THR A 2 10.39 12.92 -16.39
N ILE A 3 10.41 13.71 -15.32
CA ILE A 3 10.44 13.19 -13.93
C ILE A 3 9.28 12.24 -13.68
N ARG A 4 8.08 12.60 -14.16
CA ARG A 4 6.88 11.77 -14.11
C ARG A 4 7.09 10.43 -14.80
N ASP A 5 7.65 10.44 -16.01
CA ASP A 5 7.89 9.21 -16.78
C ASP A 5 8.88 8.29 -16.05
N ARG A 6 9.96 8.86 -15.46
CA ARG A 6 10.92 8.12 -14.64
C ARG A 6 10.25 7.43 -13.45
N ILE A 7 9.38 8.15 -12.73
CA ILE A 7 8.60 7.59 -11.62
C ILE A 7 7.67 6.48 -12.13
N GLN A 8 6.94 6.72 -13.21
CA GLN A 8 6.01 5.76 -13.79
C GLN A 8 6.70 4.48 -14.24
N THR A 9 7.84 4.59 -14.94
CA THR A 9 8.62 3.43 -15.38
C THR A 9 9.08 2.60 -14.18
N ARG A 10 9.52 3.24 -13.09
CA ARG A 10 9.94 2.54 -11.89
C ARG A 10 8.79 1.83 -11.19
N VAL A 11 7.64 2.50 -11.07
CA VAL A 11 6.41 1.91 -10.53
C VAL A 11 6.00 0.69 -11.34
N LYS A 12 6.02 0.78 -12.68
CA LYS A 12 5.65 -0.33 -13.57
C LYS A 12 6.60 -1.52 -13.52
N ARG A 13 7.91 -1.28 -13.39
CA ARG A 13 8.94 -2.35 -13.37
C ARG A 13 9.13 -2.99 -12.00
N SER A 14 8.62 -2.38 -10.94
CA SER A 14 8.79 -2.88 -9.58
C SER A 14 7.90 -4.10 -9.33
N LYS A 15 8.43 -5.14 -8.70
CA LYS A 15 7.63 -6.28 -8.21
C LYS A 15 6.69 -5.86 -7.08
N ARG A 16 7.18 -4.97 -6.20
CA ARG A 16 6.44 -4.36 -5.10
C ARG A 16 5.31 -3.47 -5.61
N CYS A 17 4.21 -3.37 -4.88
CA CYS A 17 3.07 -2.53 -5.23
C CYS A 17 2.98 -1.25 -4.37
N VAL A 18 3.66 -1.21 -3.21
CA VAL A 18 3.64 -0.06 -2.28
C VAL A 18 4.92 0.78 -2.40
N PHE A 19 4.74 2.08 -2.57
CA PHE A 19 5.80 3.05 -2.78
C PHE A 19 5.75 4.18 -1.76
N LEU A 20 6.92 4.51 -1.24
CA LEU A 20 7.17 5.68 -0.42
C LEU A 20 7.69 6.81 -1.29
N ARG A 21 7.44 8.06 -0.90
CA ARG A 21 8.03 9.21 -1.60
C ARG A 21 9.57 9.15 -1.64
N SER A 22 10.18 8.58 -0.61
CA SER A 22 11.64 8.38 -0.52
C SER A 22 12.19 7.37 -1.54
N ASP A 23 11.36 6.52 -2.15
CA ASP A 23 11.79 5.58 -3.20
C ASP A 23 12.22 6.27 -4.51
N PHE A 24 11.94 7.56 -4.64
CA PHE A 24 12.21 8.35 -5.84
C PHE A 24 13.17 9.52 -5.59
N LYS A 25 13.86 9.53 -4.45
CA LYS A 25 14.82 10.59 -4.09
C LYS A 25 15.99 10.70 -5.07
N ASP A 26 16.29 9.62 -5.80
CA ASP A 26 17.32 9.56 -6.85
C ASP A 26 16.85 10.13 -8.19
N ILE A 27 15.54 10.36 -8.35
CA ILE A 27 14.97 10.89 -9.59
C ILE A 27 14.98 12.41 -9.57
N ALA A 28 14.53 13.00 -8.47
CA ALA A 28 14.24 14.42 -8.38
C ALA A 28 14.10 14.88 -6.92
N ASP A 29 14.06 16.19 -6.72
CA ASP A 29 13.85 16.79 -5.42
C ASP A 29 12.45 16.48 -4.85
N TYR A 30 12.32 16.63 -3.53
CA TYR A 30 11.13 16.27 -2.79
C TYR A 30 9.85 16.76 -3.46
N ASP A 31 9.76 18.05 -3.78
CA ASP A 31 8.57 18.68 -4.38
C ASP A 31 8.27 18.20 -5.80
N GLN A 32 9.31 17.98 -6.60
CA GLN A 32 9.16 17.48 -7.97
C GLN A 32 8.64 16.04 -7.97
N VAL A 33 9.15 15.19 -7.07
CA VAL A 33 8.62 13.84 -6.83
C VAL A 33 7.16 13.91 -6.41
N GLY A 34 6.83 14.81 -5.46
CA GLY A 34 5.45 15.00 -5.00
C GLY A 34 4.48 15.37 -6.12
N ARG A 35 4.88 16.30 -6.99
CA ARG A 35 4.11 16.68 -8.19
C ARG A 35 3.96 15.50 -9.16
N GLY A 36 5.01 14.72 -9.37
CA GLY A 36 4.98 13.52 -10.20
C GLY A 36 4.00 12.47 -9.68
N LEU A 37 4.09 12.13 -8.39
CA LEU A 37 3.20 11.18 -7.72
C LEU A 37 1.74 11.66 -7.75
N LYS A 38 1.50 12.96 -7.48
CA LYS A 38 0.15 13.55 -7.56
C LYS A 38 -0.46 13.38 -8.95
N LYS A 39 0.30 13.66 -10.01
CA LYS A 39 -0.16 13.45 -11.39
C LYS A 39 -0.50 11.98 -11.66
N LEU A 40 0.37 11.06 -11.28
CA LEU A 40 0.10 9.62 -11.44
C LEU A 40 -1.11 9.13 -10.64
N THR A 41 -1.39 9.76 -9.49
CA THR A 41 -2.63 9.51 -8.74
C THR A 41 -3.85 10.03 -9.48
N SER A 42 -3.79 11.23 -10.05
CA SER A 42 -4.88 11.78 -10.87
C SER A 42 -5.20 10.95 -12.11
N ASP A 43 -4.19 10.30 -12.71
CA ASP A 43 -4.40 9.41 -13.85
C ASP A 43 -4.83 7.99 -13.47
N GLY A 44 -4.95 7.70 -12.17
CA GLY A 44 -5.35 6.38 -11.69
C GLY A 44 -4.30 5.28 -11.85
N LEU A 45 -3.01 5.62 -12.04
CA LEU A 45 -1.90 4.66 -12.00
C LEU A 45 -1.39 4.38 -10.58
N LEU A 46 -1.65 5.31 -9.66
CA LEU A 46 -1.38 5.18 -8.24
C LEU A 46 -2.62 5.56 -7.44
N MET A 47 -2.73 5.03 -6.22
CA MET A 47 -3.68 5.47 -5.21
C MET A 47 -2.92 5.87 -3.95
N LYS A 48 -3.26 7.02 -3.37
CA LYS A 48 -2.69 7.46 -2.09
C LYS A 48 -3.43 6.75 -0.96
N ILE A 49 -2.71 6.01 -0.13
CA ILE A 49 -3.26 5.19 0.96
C ILE A 49 -2.88 5.72 2.35
N GLY A 50 -1.99 6.70 2.42
CA GLY A 50 -1.55 7.34 3.65
C GLY A 50 -0.61 8.52 3.40
N TYR A 51 -0.03 9.08 4.45
CA TYR A 51 0.95 10.16 4.33
C TYR A 51 2.22 9.66 3.63
N GLY A 52 2.50 10.20 2.43
CA GLY A 52 3.68 9.85 1.64
C GLY A 52 3.71 8.41 1.14
N LEU A 53 2.56 7.72 1.18
CA LEU A 53 2.42 6.29 0.86
C LEU A 53 1.42 6.10 -0.28
N TYR A 54 1.87 5.37 -1.30
CA TYR A 54 1.14 5.18 -2.55
C TYR A 54 1.14 3.70 -2.92
N VAL A 55 0.05 3.23 -3.52
CA VAL A 55 -0.05 1.87 -4.05
C VAL A 55 -0.27 1.93 -5.56
N ARG A 56 0.34 1.02 -6.31
CA ARG A 56 0.05 0.82 -7.73
C ARG A 56 -1.37 0.31 -7.88
N THR A 57 -2.07 0.82 -8.89
CA THR A 57 -3.47 0.47 -9.16
C THR A 57 -3.62 -0.24 -10.49
N ARG A 58 -4.67 -1.05 -10.55
CA ARG A 58 -5.17 -1.69 -11.77
C ARG A 58 -6.68 -1.47 -11.87
N VAL A 59 -7.21 -1.57 -13.09
CA VAL A 59 -8.65 -1.55 -13.31
C VAL A 59 -9.22 -2.91 -12.95
N ASN A 60 -10.28 -2.91 -12.15
CA ASN A 60 -11.06 -4.09 -11.84
C ASN A 60 -11.88 -4.51 -13.07
N SER A 61 -11.66 -5.72 -13.56
CA SER A 61 -12.36 -6.26 -14.74
C SER A 61 -13.86 -6.43 -14.54
N LEU A 62 -14.33 -6.61 -13.30
CA LEU A 62 -15.75 -6.81 -12.96
C LEU A 62 -16.48 -5.47 -12.75
N THR A 63 -15.83 -4.50 -12.11
CA THR A 63 -16.48 -3.25 -11.71
C THR A 63 -16.09 -2.03 -12.53
N GLY A 64 -15.03 -2.12 -13.34
CA GLY A 64 -14.44 -1.00 -14.07
C GLY A 64 -13.76 0.05 -13.17
N LYS A 65 -13.74 -0.15 -11.85
CA LYS A 65 -13.17 0.79 -10.87
C LYS A 65 -11.69 0.48 -10.61
N LEU A 66 -10.95 1.50 -10.18
CA LEU A 66 -9.56 1.34 -9.75
C LEU A 66 -9.50 0.55 -8.44
N MET A 67 -8.53 -0.35 -8.36
CA MET A 67 -8.22 -1.09 -7.14
C MET A 67 -6.71 -1.36 -7.03
N PRO A 68 -6.20 -1.73 -5.85
CA PRO A 68 -4.78 -2.03 -5.68
C PRO A 68 -4.31 -3.19 -6.57
N ASP A 69 -3.11 -3.04 -7.10
CA ASP A 69 -2.41 -4.06 -7.87
C ASP A 69 -1.59 -4.98 -6.96
N ASN A 70 -2.31 -5.73 -6.12
CA ASN A 70 -1.75 -6.74 -5.22
C ASN A 70 -2.61 -8.01 -5.29
N ASP A 71 -1.97 -9.18 -5.36
CA ASP A 71 -2.65 -10.47 -5.51
C ASP A 71 -3.43 -10.87 -4.25
N THR A 72 -2.95 -10.48 -3.08
CA THR A 72 -3.62 -10.67 -1.78
C THR A 72 -4.62 -9.55 -1.47
N GLY A 73 -4.91 -8.68 -2.43
CA GLY A 73 -5.90 -7.62 -2.29
C GLY A 73 -5.51 -6.56 -1.26
N ALA A 74 -6.51 -5.99 -0.57
CA ALA A 74 -6.29 -4.86 0.34
C ALA A 74 -5.46 -5.24 1.58
N ASP A 75 -5.57 -6.47 2.07
CA ASP A 75 -4.83 -6.96 3.22
C ASP A 75 -3.33 -7.04 2.93
N GLY A 76 -2.97 -7.60 1.77
CA GLY A 76 -1.58 -7.67 1.31
C GLY A 76 -0.94 -6.29 1.16
N VAL A 77 -1.69 -5.31 0.66
CA VAL A 77 -1.22 -3.92 0.57
C VAL A 77 -0.94 -3.33 1.94
N LEU A 78 -1.79 -3.61 2.93
CA LEU A 78 -1.63 -3.12 4.30
C LEU A 78 -0.38 -3.71 4.96
N ILE A 79 -0.16 -5.01 4.77
CA ILE A 79 1.03 -5.73 5.24
C ILE A 79 2.29 -5.14 4.59
N GLU A 80 2.32 -5.08 3.25
CA GLU A 80 3.46 -4.51 2.51
C GLU A 80 3.71 -3.06 2.94
N ALA A 81 2.67 -2.27 3.19
CA ALA A 81 2.80 -0.91 3.69
C ALA A 81 3.53 -0.83 5.05
N LEU A 82 3.18 -1.69 6.00
CA LEU A 82 3.82 -1.72 7.31
C LEU A 82 5.27 -2.21 7.23
N GLU A 83 5.54 -3.24 6.43
CA GLU A 83 6.89 -3.73 6.16
C GLU A 83 7.77 -2.64 5.52
N ARG A 84 7.24 -1.91 4.54
CA ARG A 84 7.93 -0.79 3.88
C ARG A 84 8.24 0.35 4.85
N LEU A 85 7.41 0.53 5.88
CA LEU A 85 7.62 1.51 6.95
C LEU A 85 8.56 1.01 8.05
N GLY A 86 8.96 -0.27 8.03
CA GLY A 86 9.77 -0.88 9.09
C GLY A 86 9.01 -0.97 10.42
N VAL A 87 7.69 -1.18 10.36
CA VAL A 87 6.82 -1.20 11.54
C VAL A 87 6.45 -2.63 11.85
N ASP A 88 6.80 -3.09 13.05
CA ASP A 88 6.35 -4.39 13.53
C ASP A 88 4.84 -4.39 13.77
N TYR A 89 4.19 -5.49 13.39
CA TYR A 89 2.75 -5.67 13.55
C TYR A 89 2.43 -7.08 14.07
N THR A 90 1.20 -7.22 14.53
CA THR A 90 0.59 -8.48 14.97
C THR A 90 -0.76 -8.67 14.30
N PHE A 91 -1.12 -9.92 14.09
CA PHE A 91 -2.44 -10.33 13.69
C PHE A 91 -3.32 -10.63 14.91
N ASP A 92 -4.63 -10.56 14.75
CA ASP A 92 -5.56 -11.15 15.70
C ASP A 92 -5.46 -12.68 15.71
N ASN A 93 -6.05 -13.32 16.72
CA ASN A 93 -5.90 -14.76 16.95
C ASN A 93 -6.36 -15.61 15.75
N LEU A 94 -7.49 -15.27 15.13
CA LEU A 94 -8.04 -16.03 14.00
C LEU A 94 -7.13 -15.93 12.77
N SER A 95 -6.72 -14.72 12.43
CA SER A 95 -5.77 -14.48 11.34
C SER A 95 -4.43 -15.18 11.60
N SER A 96 -3.93 -15.13 12.84
CA SER A 96 -2.68 -15.81 13.20
C SER A 96 -2.80 -17.33 13.08
N MET A 97 -3.92 -17.93 13.47
CA MET A 97 -4.15 -19.37 13.31
C MET A 97 -4.22 -19.77 11.83
N TYR A 98 -4.89 -18.97 11.00
CA TYR A 98 -4.95 -19.18 9.56
C TYR A 98 -3.56 -19.09 8.91
N PHE A 99 -2.82 -17.99 9.13
CA PHE A 99 -1.50 -17.80 8.54
C PHE A 99 -0.45 -18.81 9.03
N SER A 100 -0.59 -19.34 10.26
CA SER A 100 0.29 -20.39 10.78
C SER A 100 -0.10 -21.81 10.35
N GLY A 101 -1.17 -21.97 9.56
CA GLY A 101 -1.67 -23.27 9.12
C GLY A 101 -2.34 -24.10 10.23
N LYS A 102 -2.57 -23.51 11.41
CA LYS A 102 -3.25 -24.18 12.53
C LYS A 102 -4.76 -24.28 12.34
N SER A 103 -5.33 -23.47 11.44
CA SER A 103 -6.73 -23.51 11.05
C SER A 103 -6.84 -23.42 9.54
N THR A 104 -7.78 -24.17 8.96
CA THR A 104 -8.17 -24.06 7.55
C THR A 104 -9.31 -23.06 7.34
N GLN A 105 -9.89 -22.51 8.42
CA GLN A 105 -10.93 -21.49 8.32
C GLN A 105 -10.32 -20.17 7.85
N ILE A 106 -10.83 -19.65 6.73
CA ILE A 106 -10.45 -18.34 6.22
C ILE A 106 -11.15 -17.27 7.07
N PRO A 107 -10.42 -16.37 7.74
CA PRO A 107 -11.01 -15.33 8.55
C PRO A 107 -11.80 -14.35 7.67
N ALA A 108 -12.98 -13.93 8.14
CA ALA A 108 -13.81 -12.98 7.40
C ALA A 108 -13.15 -11.60 7.27
N ASN A 109 -12.37 -11.19 8.27
CA ASN A 109 -11.60 -9.94 8.26
C ASN A 109 -10.23 -10.20 8.88
N ILE A 110 -9.17 -9.79 8.18
CA ILE A 110 -7.81 -9.81 8.72
C ILE A 110 -7.59 -8.51 9.49
N LYS A 111 -7.32 -8.61 10.80
CA LYS A 111 -7.06 -7.44 11.65
C LYS A 111 -5.57 -7.33 11.93
N ILE A 112 -4.96 -6.25 11.45
CA ILE A 112 -3.53 -5.99 11.60
C ILE A 112 -3.35 -4.81 12.56
N THR A 113 -2.59 -5.05 13.63
CA THR A 113 -2.32 -4.04 14.66
C THR A 113 -0.82 -3.79 14.76
N PRO A 114 -0.35 -2.55 14.60
CA PRO A 114 1.04 -2.19 14.90
C PRO A 114 1.37 -2.52 16.36
N LYS A 115 2.55 -3.11 16.62
CA LYS A 115 2.98 -3.43 17.99
C LYS A 115 3.28 -2.21 18.83
N SER A 116 3.83 -1.17 18.19
CA SER A 116 4.24 0.04 18.88
C SER A 116 3.06 1.03 18.98
N PRO A 117 2.66 1.45 20.20
CA PRO A 117 1.61 2.45 20.37
C PRO A 117 2.04 3.85 19.86
N ARG A 118 3.33 4.06 19.60
CA ARG A 118 3.84 5.31 19.01
C ARG A 118 3.56 5.43 17.52
N PHE A 119 3.25 4.32 16.85
CA PHE A 119 2.88 4.36 15.45
C PHE A 119 1.45 4.87 15.32
N THR A 120 1.29 6.14 14.97
CA THR A 120 -0.01 6.83 14.86
C THR A 120 -0.43 7.12 13.41
N ARG A 121 0.41 6.75 12.43
CA ARG A 121 0.12 7.00 11.02
C ARG A 121 -1.13 6.23 10.61
N LYS A 122 -2.09 6.95 10.04
CA LYS A 122 -3.33 6.40 9.49
C LYS A 122 -3.10 5.89 8.07
N ILE A 123 -3.48 4.64 7.80
CA ILE A 123 -3.36 4.00 6.48
C ILE A 123 -4.71 3.35 6.17
N SER A 124 -5.24 3.58 4.96
CA SER A 124 -6.55 3.07 4.56
C SER A 124 -6.57 2.61 3.10
N ILE A 125 -7.10 1.40 2.87
CA ILE A 125 -7.37 0.84 1.55
C ILE A 125 -8.78 0.23 1.54
N GLY A 126 -9.73 0.90 0.91
CA GLY A 126 -11.13 0.44 0.91
C GLY A 126 -11.67 0.35 2.33
N LYS A 127 -12.08 -0.85 2.75
CA LYS A 127 -12.57 -1.13 4.11
C LYS A 127 -11.46 -1.44 5.11
N GLN A 128 -10.25 -1.76 4.63
CA GLN A 128 -9.11 -2.11 5.47
C GLN A 128 -8.34 -0.88 5.91
N ARG A 129 -7.90 -0.89 7.18
CA ARG A 129 -7.28 0.28 7.80
C ARG A 129 -6.38 -0.06 8.98
N VAL A 130 -5.34 0.74 9.14
CA VAL A 130 -4.46 0.78 10.32
C VAL A 130 -4.61 2.15 10.96
N ASN A 131 -4.81 2.17 12.29
CA ASN A 131 -5.04 3.37 13.09
C ASN A 131 -6.17 4.22 12.52
N GLU A 132 -7.39 3.98 13.00
CA GLU A 132 -8.59 4.67 12.52
C GLU A 132 -8.48 6.20 12.63
N VAL A 133 -9.30 6.88 11.80
CA VAL A 133 -9.48 8.33 11.91
C VAL A 133 -10.23 8.65 13.18
#